data_AF-S3W007-F1
#
_entry.id   AF-S3W007-F1
#
_cell.length_a   1.000
_cell.length_b   1.000
_cell.length_c   1.000
_cell.angle_alpha   90.00
_cell.angle_beta   90.00
_cell.angle_gamma   90.00
#
_symmetry.space_group_name_H-M   'P 1'
#
loop_
_entity.id
_entity.type
_entity.pdbx_description
1 polymer ?
#
loop_
_entity_poly.entity_id
_entity_poly.type
_entity_poly.pdbx_seq_one_letter_code
_entity_poly.pdbx_strand_id
1 'polypeptide(L)'
;MNKNRSSFFRKIILQGTAIAILVQFFAVCDRNQDLEKKEIIKTLFEELQADLLKELQESIKKNGIASSIAVCKTISPAKERELSAKYPGLKLRRISEKNRNPEHAPNQWEAKVMADWKQFAKTGNPPYMFFESTPQELHAMKPILLANETCLKCHGPMEKMDAKTRAALIRLYPDDKATGYKLGELRGAFSATWKRL
;
A
#
# COMPACT_ATOMS: atom_id res chain seq x y z
N MET A 1 -78.73 22.45 36.92
CA MET A 1 -79.06 21.91 35.58
C MET A 1 -78.02 22.35 34.57
N ASN A 2 -77.20 21.39 34.12
CA ASN A 2 -76.69 21.18 32.76
C ASN A 2 -75.79 22.21 32.00
N LYS A 3 -74.75 21.62 31.37
CA LYS A 3 -73.92 22.03 30.20
C LYS A 3 -72.71 22.93 30.51
N ASN A 4 -71.45 22.48 30.44
CA ASN A 4 -70.74 21.57 29.53
C ASN A 4 -70.79 22.03 28.05
N ARG A 5 -69.84 22.89 27.64
CA ARG A 5 -69.36 23.11 26.26
C ARG A 5 -68.29 24.22 26.22
N SER A 6 -67.05 23.94 26.63
CA SER A 6 -65.91 24.77 26.15
C SER A 6 -64.54 24.07 26.13
N SER A 7 -64.45 22.78 26.44
CA SER A 7 -63.15 22.11 26.59
C SER A 7 -62.61 21.39 25.35
N PHE A 8 -63.17 21.61 24.14
CA PHE A 8 -62.79 20.79 22.98
C PHE A 8 -61.99 21.52 21.88
N PHE A 9 -61.98 22.86 21.83
CA PHE A 9 -61.33 23.59 20.73
C PHE A 9 -60.06 24.38 21.09
N ARG A 10 -59.59 24.33 22.34
CA ARG A 10 -58.34 24.99 22.77
C ARG A 10 -57.10 24.08 22.80
N LYS A 11 -57.19 22.86 22.24
CA LYS A 11 -56.09 21.87 22.29
C LYS A 11 -55.40 21.57 20.96
N ILE A 12 -55.63 22.36 19.91
CA ILE A 12 -55.09 22.05 18.57
C ILE A 12 -54.41 23.26 17.92
N ILE A 13 -53.69 24.11 18.67
CA ILE A 13 -52.74 25.06 18.07
C ILE A 13 -51.67 25.35 19.13
N LEU A 14 -50.64 24.51 19.27
CA LEU A 14 -49.27 24.86 19.74
C LEU A 14 -48.35 23.62 19.92
N GLN A 15 -48.40 22.64 19.02
CA GLN A 15 -47.40 21.56 18.99
C GLN A 15 -46.90 21.31 17.56
N GLY A 16 -46.44 22.38 16.91
CA GLY A 16 -46.16 22.37 15.48
C GLY A 16 -44.90 23.11 15.07
N THR A 17 -43.80 23.07 15.83
CA THR A 17 -42.47 23.52 15.37
C THR A 17 -41.38 23.03 16.34
N ALA A 18 -41.04 21.74 16.34
CA ALA A 18 -39.84 21.27 17.06
C ALA A 18 -39.25 19.95 16.54
N ILE A 19 -39.55 19.53 15.30
CA ILE A 19 -38.95 18.30 14.74
C ILE A 19 -38.54 18.59 13.30
N ALA A 20 -37.54 19.44 13.13
CA ALA A 20 -36.94 19.67 11.81
C ALA A 20 -35.47 20.10 11.87
N ILE A 21 -34.68 19.73 12.89
CA ILE A 21 -33.21 19.76 12.81
C ILE A 21 -32.67 18.60 13.66
N LEU A 22 -32.50 17.39 13.09
CA LEU A 22 -31.64 16.36 13.71
C LEU A 22 -31.18 15.24 12.76
N VAL A 23 -31.21 15.45 11.44
CA VAL A 23 -30.81 14.41 10.46
C VAL A 23 -29.73 14.89 9.47
N GLN A 24 -29.01 15.98 9.76
CA GLN A 24 -27.93 16.45 8.86
C GLN A 24 -26.51 16.12 9.33
N PHE A 25 -26.33 15.39 10.43
CA PHE A 25 -24.99 15.08 10.96
C PHE A 25 -24.37 13.74 10.50
N PHE A 26 -25.09 12.89 9.77
CA PHE A 26 -24.57 11.55 9.44
C PHE A 26 -23.69 11.48 8.19
N ALA A 27 -23.64 12.51 7.35
CA ALA A 27 -22.90 12.45 6.08
C ALA A 27 -21.46 13.01 6.14
N VAL A 28 -21.05 13.61 7.27
CA VAL A 28 -19.75 14.29 7.41
C VAL A 28 -18.68 13.44 8.12
N CYS A 29 -19.05 12.29 8.68
CA CYS A 29 -18.13 11.47 9.50
C CYS A 29 -17.17 10.53 8.75
N ASP A 30 -17.33 10.29 7.45
CA ASP A 30 -16.58 9.21 6.78
C ASP A 30 -15.13 9.60 6.38
N ARG A 31 -14.88 10.90 6.11
CA ARG A 31 -13.56 11.36 5.62
C ARG A 31 -12.45 11.34 6.67
N ASN A 32 -12.80 11.36 7.96
CA ASN A 32 -11.86 11.37 9.08
C ASN A 32 -11.51 9.97 9.61
N GLN A 33 -12.29 8.93 9.28
CA GLN A 33 -12.16 7.62 9.92
C GLN A 33 -10.80 6.95 9.68
N ASP A 34 -10.16 7.24 8.54
CA ASP A 34 -8.92 6.58 8.14
C ASP A 34 -7.66 7.46 8.26
N LEU A 35 -7.76 8.72 8.71
CA LEU A 35 -6.59 9.62 8.71
C LEU A 35 -5.41 9.05 9.50
N GLU A 36 -5.66 8.59 10.72
CA GLU A 36 -4.64 7.98 11.57
C GLU A 36 -4.03 6.74 10.90
N LYS A 37 -4.86 5.82 10.39
CA LYS A 37 -4.40 4.61 9.70
C LYS A 37 -3.56 4.94 8.46
N LYS A 38 -3.93 5.97 7.70
CA LYS A 38 -3.18 6.43 6.52
C LYS A 38 -1.79 6.93 6.91
N GLU A 39 -1.67 7.70 7.98
CA GLU A 39 -0.36 8.18 8.47
C GLU A 39 0.50 7.04 9.04
N ILE A 40 -0.12 6.07 9.73
CA ILE A 40 0.58 4.85 10.17
C ILE A 40 1.10 4.07 8.96
N ILE A 41 0.27 3.82 7.95
CA ILE A 41 0.67 3.09 6.74
C ILE A 41 1.82 3.79 6.02
N LYS A 42 1.76 5.12 5.88
CA LYS A 42 2.87 5.92 5.31
C LYS A 42 4.17 5.65 6.05
N THR A 43 4.13 5.78 7.37
CA THR A 43 5.29 5.54 8.23
C THR A 43 5.84 4.13 8.06
N LEU A 44 4.96 3.12 8.03
CA LEU A 44 5.36 1.72 7.87
C LEU A 44 5.93 1.42 6.48
N PHE A 45 5.48 2.09 5.43
CA PHE A 45 6.11 1.97 4.11
C PHE A 45 7.50 2.61 4.06
N GLU A 46 7.72 3.73 4.75
CA GLU A 46 9.06 4.29 4.88
C GLU A 46 9.97 3.38 5.72
N GLU A 47 9.48 2.86 6.85
CA GLU A 47 10.22 1.93 7.71
C GLU A 47 10.59 0.66 6.95
N LEU A 48 9.62 0.04 6.26
CA LEU A 48 9.87 -1.13 5.43
C LEU A 48 10.92 -0.82 4.36
N GLN A 49 10.81 0.30 3.65
CA GLN A 49 11.79 0.65 2.63
C GLN A 49 13.20 0.84 3.21
N ALA A 50 13.31 1.57 4.32
CA ALA A 50 14.58 1.86 4.97
C ALA A 50 15.26 0.59 5.48
N ASP A 51 14.52 -0.29 6.16
CA ASP A 51 15.03 -1.55 6.69
C ASP A 51 15.52 -2.47 5.56
N LEU A 52 14.74 -2.62 4.49
CA LEU A 52 15.12 -3.46 3.35
C LEU A 52 16.39 -2.93 2.65
N LEU A 53 16.52 -1.61 2.52
CA LEU A 53 17.71 -1.01 1.92
C LEU A 53 18.92 -1.16 2.83
N LYS A 54 18.77 -0.95 4.14
CA LYS A 54 19.83 -1.10 5.13
C LYS A 54 20.37 -2.52 5.14
N GLU A 55 19.50 -3.53 5.30
CA GLU A 55 19.94 -4.93 5.33
C GLU A 55 20.60 -5.36 4.02
N LEU A 56 20.08 -4.89 2.87
CA LEU A 56 20.70 -5.14 1.58
C LEU A 56 22.10 -4.51 1.48
N GLN A 57 22.24 -3.25 1.88
CA GLN A 57 23.52 -2.53 1.84
C GLN A 57 24.57 -3.17 2.76
N GLU A 58 24.17 -3.56 3.97
CA GLU A 58 25.04 -4.27 4.92
C GLU A 58 25.48 -5.62 4.35
N SER A 59 24.56 -6.40 3.77
CA SER A 59 24.89 -7.66 3.11
C SER A 59 25.84 -7.44 1.92
N ILE A 60 25.61 -6.44 1.08
CA ILE A 60 26.47 -6.14 -0.07
C ILE A 60 27.87 -5.75 0.41
N LYS A 61 27.98 -4.90 1.44
CA LYS A 61 29.25 -4.47 2.01
C LYS A 61 30.05 -5.66 2.56
N LYS A 62 29.38 -6.60 3.22
CA LYS A 62 30.02 -7.75 3.87
C LYS A 62 30.35 -8.89 2.90
N ASN A 63 29.42 -9.20 1.99
CA ASN A 63 29.42 -10.45 1.22
C ASN A 63 29.53 -10.23 -0.30
N GLY A 64 29.46 -8.98 -0.77
CA GLY A 64 29.36 -8.63 -2.18
C GLY A 64 27.95 -8.83 -2.76
N ILE A 65 27.75 -8.32 -3.98
CA ILE A 65 26.45 -8.29 -4.66
C ILE A 65 25.91 -9.71 -4.92
N ALA A 66 26.74 -10.58 -5.52
CA ALA A 66 26.31 -11.93 -5.91
C ALA A 66 25.82 -12.77 -4.72
N SER A 67 26.53 -12.71 -3.59
CA SER A 67 26.15 -13.44 -2.37
C SER A 67 24.89 -12.86 -1.72
N SER A 68 24.69 -11.54 -1.82
CA SER A 68 23.52 -10.85 -1.26
C SER A 68 22.21 -11.14 -1.99
N ILE A 69 22.25 -11.76 -3.17
CA ILE A 69 21.04 -12.21 -3.85
C ILE A 69 20.27 -13.22 -2.99
N ALA A 70 20.96 -14.08 -2.24
CA ALA A 70 20.32 -15.10 -1.41
C ALA A 70 19.44 -14.53 -0.28
N VAL A 71 19.73 -13.31 0.18
CA VAL A 71 18.99 -12.68 1.27
C VAL A 71 17.66 -12.06 0.80
N CYS A 72 17.51 -11.83 -0.50
CA CYS A 72 16.33 -11.18 -1.08
C CYS A 72 15.02 -11.95 -0.88
N LYS A 73 15.08 -13.29 -0.73
CA LYS A 73 13.88 -14.14 -0.49
C LYS A 73 13.41 -14.10 0.95
N THR A 74 14.29 -13.82 1.91
CA THR A 74 13.97 -13.94 3.35
C THR A 74 13.64 -12.60 3.98
N ILE A 75 14.43 -11.56 3.65
CA ILE A 75 14.37 -10.27 4.34
C ILE A 75 13.00 -9.59 4.17
N SER A 76 12.49 -9.51 2.94
CA SER A 76 11.23 -8.80 2.66
C SER A 76 10.03 -9.47 3.34
N PRO A 77 9.77 -10.78 3.17
CA PRO A 77 8.66 -11.42 3.87
C PRO A 77 8.80 -11.37 5.40
N ALA A 78 10.03 -11.43 5.94
CA ALA A 78 10.25 -11.34 7.37
C ALA A 78 9.87 -9.96 7.93
N LYS A 79 10.37 -8.88 7.33
CA LYS A 79 10.08 -7.52 7.76
C LYS A 79 8.60 -7.15 7.54
N GLU A 80 8.00 -7.61 6.46
CA GLU A 80 6.56 -7.46 6.20
C GLU A 80 5.71 -8.08 7.32
N ARG A 81 6.04 -9.30 7.77
CA ARG A 81 5.36 -9.95 8.91
C ARG A 81 5.58 -9.21 10.23
N GLU A 82 6.82 -8.82 10.50
CA GLU A 82 7.19 -8.07 11.71
C GLU A 82 6.39 -6.77 11.84
N LEU A 83 6.36 -5.95 10.78
CA LEU A 83 5.65 -4.68 10.78
C LEU A 83 4.13 -4.86 10.80
N SER A 84 3.60 -5.88 10.10
CA SER A 84 2.17 -6.20 10.13
C SER A 84 1.72 -6.61 11.54
N ALA A 85 2.54 -7.34 12.27
CA ALA A 85 2.20 -7.84 13.61
C ALA A 85 2.04 -6.71 14.67
N LYS A 86 2.57 -5.51 14.40
CA LYS A 86 2.40 -4.34 15.29
C LYS A 86 0.94 -3.86 15.35
N TYR A 87 0.12 -4.18 14.35
CA TYR A 87 -1.24 -3.66 14.22
C TYR A 87 -2.25 -4.75 13.84
N PRO A 88 -3.24 -5.05 14.71
CA PRO A 88 -4.28 -6.02 14.39
C PRO A 88 -5.02 -5.69 13.09
N GLY A 89 -5.16 -6.70 12.23
CA GLY A 89 -5.88 -6.59 10.95
C GLY A 89 -5.09 -5.89 9.82
N LEU A 90 -3.86 -5.44 10.07
CA LEU A 90 -2.97 -4.90 9.04
C LEU A 90 -2.21 -6.03 8.35
N LYS A 91 -2.11 -5.94 7.02
CA LYS A 91 -1.21 -6.74 6.21
C LYS A 91 -0.39 -5.82 5.31
N LEU A 92 0.93 -5.87 5.45
CA LEU A 92 1.90 -5.22 4.58
C LEU A 92 2.56 -6.26 3.67
N ARG A 93 2.86 -5.88 2.43
CA ARG A 93 3.66 -6.70 1.52
C ARG A 93 4.37 -5.86 0.45
N ARG A 94 5.43 -6.41 -0.13
CA ARG A 94 6.03 -5.90 -1.36
C ARG A 94 5.51 -6.68 -2.56
N ILE A 95 5.18 -5.98 -3.65
CA ILE A 95 4.67 -6.59 -4.89
C ILE A 95 5.35 -6.05 -6.16
N SER A 96 5.30 -6.83 -7.23
CA SER A 96 5.78 -6.41 -8.57
C SER A 96 5.23 -7.32 -9.67
N GLU A 97 4.87 -6.77 -10.83
CA GLU A 97 4.56 -7.55 -12.04
C GLU A 97 5.78 -8.33 -12.58
N LYS A 98 6.98 -7.81 -12.31
CA LYS A 98 8.28 -8.42 -12.61
C LYS A 98 8.92 -8.85 -11.29
N ASN A 99 8.24 -9.79 -10.63
CA ASN A 99 8.61 -10.29 -9.32
C ASN A 99 9.82 -11.26 -9.39
N ARG A 100 10.67 -11.19 -8.36
CA ARG A 100 11.75 -12.15 -8.12
C ARG A 100 11.31 -13.29 -7.21
N ASN A 101 10.55 -12.96 -6.17
CA ASN A 101 9.83 -13.94 -5.37
C ASN A 101 8.43 -14.14 -5.97
N PRO A 102 8.05 -15.36 -6.40
CA PRO A 102 6.69 -15.72 -6.82
C PRO A 102 5.59 -15.20 -5.87
N GLU A 103 5.81 -15.21 -4.55
CA GLU A 103 4.84 -14.76 -3.55
C GLU A 103 4.57 -13.24 -3.57
N HIS A 104 5.39 -12.48 -4.29
CA HIS A 104 5.24 -11.03 -4.47
C HIS A 104 4.55 -10.67 -5.80
N ALA A 105 3.87 -11.63 -6.44
CA ALA A 105 2.97 -11.32 -7.53
C ALA A 105 1.80 -10.45 -7.02
N PRO A 106 1.39 -9.40 -7.78
CA PRO A 106 0.25 -8.57 -7.42
C PRO A 106 -1.04 -9.37 -7.51
N ASN A 107 -1.99 -9.08 -6.63
CA ASN A 107 -3.38 -9.46 -6.82
C ASN A 107 -4.07 -8.56 -7.86
N GLN A 108 -5.35 -8.81 -8.14
CA GLN A 108 -6.10 -8.07 -9.17
C GLN A 108 -6.18 -6.55 -8.89
N TRP A 109 -6.41 -6.16 -7.64
CA TRP A 109 -6.49 -4.75 -7.25
C TRP A 109 -5.13 -4.07 -7.37
N GLU A 110 -4.07 -4.71 -6.85
CA GLU A 110 -2.69 -4.21 -6.93
C GLU A 110 -2.25 -4.02 -8.40
N ALA A 111 -2.58 -4.99 -9.26
CA ALA A 111 -2.28 -4.93 -10.68
C ALA A 111 -3.00 -3.78 -11.39
N LYS A 112 -4.26 -3.51 -11.02
CA LYS A 112 -5.02 -2.36 -11.56
C LYS A 112 -4.35 -1.04 -11.19
N VAL A 113 -4.00 -0.84 -9.91
CA VAL A 113 -3.32 0.39 -9.46
C VAL A 113 -1.98 0.58 -10.18
N MET A 114 -1.20 -0.49 -10.36
CA MET A 114 0.04 -0.43 -11.14
C MET A 114 -0.19 -0.09 -12.61
N ALA A 115 -1.27 -0.58 -13.23
CA ALA A 115 -1.64 -0.22 -14.60
C ALA A 115 -2.00 1.26 -14.71
N ASP A 116 -2.75 1.79 -13.75
CA ASP A 116 -3.12 3.21 -13.68
C ASP A 116 -1.87 4.10 -13.57
N TRP A 117 -0.89 3.74 -12.73
CA TRP A 117 0.39 4.45 -12.65
C TRP A 117 1.19 4.40 -13.96
N LYS A 118 1.24 3.26 -14.64
CA LYS A 118 1.92 3.14 -15.95
C LYS A 118 1.27 4.04 -16.99
N GLN A 119 -0.05 4.18 -16.98
CA GLN A 119 -0.75 5.08 -17.89
C GLN A 119 -0.49 6.55 -17.53
N PHE A 120 -0.48 6.89 -16.25
CA PHE A 120 -0.17 8.24 -15.76
C PHE A 120 1.28 8.65 -16.07
N ALA A 121 2.22 7.72 -16.00
CA ALA A 121 3.62 7.94 -16.39
C ALA A 121 3.79 8.34 -17.86
N LYS A 122 2.92 7.84 -18.76
CA LYS A 122 2.95 8.23 -20.18
C LYS A 122 2.57 9.69 -20.41
N THR A 123 1.87 10.32 -19.46
CA THR A 123 1.54 11.75 -19.52
C THR A 123 2.59 12.63 -18.82
N GLY A 124 3.76 12.06 -18.48
CA GLY A 124 4.86 12.80 -17.83
C GLY A 124 4.73 12.94 -16.32
N ASN A 125 3.71 12.34 -15.69
CA ASN A 125 3.52 12.43 -14.24
C ASN A 125 4.11 11.22 -13.50
N PRO A 126 4.77 11.40 -12.34
CA PRO A 126 5.30 10.27 -11.58
C PRO A 126 4.17 9.45 -10.94
N PRO A 127 4.40 8.15 -10.68
CA PRO A 127 3.52 7.35 -9.83
C PRO A 127 3.36 7.99 -8.45
N TYR A 128 2.17 7.86 -7.87
CA TYR A 128 1.78 8.54 -6.63
C TYR A 128 1.33 7.53 -5.58
N MET A 129 1.38 7.93 -4.31
CA MET A 129 0.82 7.12 -3.23
C MET A 129 -0.70 7.05 -3.37
N PHE A 130 -1.24 5.84 -3.41
CA PHE A 130 -2.66 5.59 -3.61
C PHE A 130 -3.29 5.06 -2.32
N PHE A 131 -4.49 5.55 -2.01
CA PHE A 131 -5.34 5.05 -0.94
C PHE A 131 -6.74 4.80 -1.47
N GLU A 132 -7.33 3.69 -1.08
CA GLU A 132 -8.72 3.37 -1.36
C GLU A 132 -9.40 2.89 -0.09
N SER A 133 -10.52 3.53 0.24
CA SER A 133 -11.32 3.20 1.41
C SER A 133 -12.58 2.48 0.94
N THR A 134 -12.77 1.25 1.39
CA THR A 134 -14.03 0.50 1.24
C THR A 134 -14.79 0.56 2.57
N PRO A 135 -15.97 -0.05 2.76
CA PRO A 135 -16.56 -0.17 4.09
C PRO A 135 -15.80 -1.14 5.02
N GLN A 136 -15.20 -2.20 4.48
CA GLN A 136 -14.56 -3.27 5.26
C GLN A 136 -13.06 -3.04 5.50
N GLU A 137 -12.36 -2.44 4.54
CA GLU A 137 -10.91 -2.33 4.54
C GLU A 137 -10.42 -0.96 4.05
N LEU A 138 -9.25 -0.55 4.55
CA LEU A 138 -8.42 0.50 3.96
C LEU A 138 -7.30 -0.15 3.17
N HIS A 139 -7.19 0.17 1.89
CA HIS A 139 -6.09 -0.24 1.04
C HIS A 139 -5.14 0.92 0.76
N ALA A 140 -3.85 0.63 0.63
CA ALA A 140 -2.86 1.61 0.22
C ALA A 140 -1.76 0.99 -0.63
N MET A 141 -1.20 1.78 -1.54
CA MET A 141 0.00 1.40 -2.29
C MET A 141 0.96 2.57 -2.43
N LYS A 142 2.25 2.28 -2.26
CA LYS A 142 3.36 3.21 -2.51
C LYS A 142 4.25 2.65 -3.62
N PRO A 143 4.50 3.40 -4.70
CA PRO A 143 5.37 2.94 -5.79
C PRO A 143 6.82 2.82 -5.34
N ILE A 144 7.53 1.83 -5.90
CA ILE A 144 8.98 1.66 -5.73
C ILE A 144 9.62 1.94 -7.08
N LEU A 145 10.41 3.01 -7.18
CA LEU A 145 11.18 3.36 -8.37
C LEU A 145 12.64 2.96 -8.20
N LEU A 146 13.30 2.57 -9.29
CA LEU A 146 14.75 2.35 -9.27
C LEU A 146 15.50 3.68 -9.33
N ALA A 147 15.69 4.30 -8.16
CA ALA A 147 16.28 5.65 -8.06
C ALA A 147 17.83 5.67 -8.04
N ASN A 148 18.51 4.52 -7.99
CA ASN A 148 19.97 4.45 -7.90
C ASN A 148 20.57 3.36 -8.81
N GLU A 149 21.74 3.65 -9.40
CA GLU A 149 22.53 2.74 -10.24
C GLU A 149 22.88 1.40 -9.57
N THR A 150 23.04 1.40 -8.24
CA THR A 150 23.31 0.19 -7.46
C THR A 150 22.19 -0.84 -7.63
N CYS A 151 20.93 -0.38 -7.74
CA CYS A 151 19.80 -1.27 -7.96
C CYS A 151 19.91 -1.99 -9.31
N LEU A 152 20.48 -1.32 -10.33
CA LEU A 152 20.65 -1.88 -11.67
C LEU A 152 21.73 -2.97 -11.74
N LYS A 153 22.57 -3.10 -10.71
CA LYS A 153 23.53 -4.21 -10.62
C LYS A 153 22.86 -5.58 -10.57
N CYS A 154 21.63 -5.66 -10.04
CA CYS A 154 20.83 -6.90 -10.01
C CYS A 154 19.48 -6.79 -10.75
N HIS A 155 19.03 -5.58 -11.06
CA HIS A 155 17.74 -5.35 -11.73
C HIS A 155 17.89 -4.77 -13.15
N GLY A 156 19.08 -4.36 -13.56
CA GLY A 156 19.34 -3.84 -14.90
C GLY A 156 19.29 -4.92 -15.98
N PRO A 157 19.70 -4.59 -17.22
CA PRO A 157 19.82 -5.58 -18.29
C PRO A 157 20.86 -6.65 -17.93
N MET A 158 20.51 -7.94 -18.11
CA MET A 158 21.35 -9.05 -17.64
C MET A 158 22.74 -9.05 -18.28
N GLU A 159 22.82 -8.69 -19.56
CA GLU A 159 24.06 -8.56 -20.32
C GLU A 159 25.03 -7.53 -19.72
N LYS A 160 24.52 -6.55 -18.95
CA LYS A 160 25.31 -5.53 -18.27
C LYS A 160 25.67 -5.88 -16.82
N MET A 161 25.15 -6.98 -16.28
CA MET A 161 25.47 -7.43 -14.93
C MET A 161 26.84 -8.11 -14.86
N ASP A 162 27.42 -8.20 -13.67
CA ASP A 162 28.59 -9.04 -13.45
C ASP A 162 28.24 -10.54 -13.62
N ALA A 163 29.18 -11.34 -14.12
CA ALA A 163 28.95 -12.76 -14.39
C ALA A 163 28.55 -13.56 -13.15
N LYS A 164 29.13 -13.26 -11.98
CA LYS A 164 28.78 -13.93 -10.72
C LYS A 164 27.36 -13.56 -10.28
N THR A 165 26.95 -12.32 -10.53
CA THR A 165 25.59 -11.83 -10.22
C THR A 165 24.55 -12.54 -11.09
N ARG A 166 24.78 -12.63 -12.41
CA ARG A 166 23.91 -13.40 -13.32
C ARG A 166 23.78 -14.86 -12.89
N ALA A 167 24.90 -15.52 -12.63
CA ALA A 167 24.91 -16.93 -12.23
C ALA A 167 24.16 -17.16 -10.91
N ALA A 168 24.33 -16.25 -9.94
CA ALA A 168 23.59 -16.30 -8.68
C ALA A 168 22.08 -16.10 -8.89
N LEU A 169 21.66 -15.17 -9.75
CA LEU A 169 20.24 -14.99 -10.09
C LEU A 169 19.64 -16.24 -10.71
N ILE A 170 20.25 -16.78 -11.77
CA ILE A 170 19.75 -17.98 -12.47
C ILE A 170 19.65 -19.17 -11.51
N ARG A 171 20.65 -19.37 -10.64
CA ARG A 171 20.68 -20.48 -9.70
C ARG A 171 19.63 -20.34 -8.58
N LEU A 172 19.47 -19.14 -8.02
CA LEU A 172 18.63 -18.93 -6.83
C LEU A 172 17.18 -18.58 -7.19
N TYR A 173 16.96 -18.05 -8.38
CA TYR A 173 15.68 -17.58 -8.90
C TYR A 173 15.54 -17.93 -10.39
N PRO A 174 15.33 -19.21 -10.73
CA PRO A 174 15.20 -19.64 -12.13
C PRO A 174 14.03 -18.95 -12.86
N ASP A 175 12.99 -18.57 -12.13
CA ASP A 175 11.82 -17.85 -12.67
C ASP A 175 11.89 -16.32 -12.45
N ASP A 176 13.09 -15.77 -12.24
CA ASP A 176 13.25 -14.34 -11.96
C ASP A 176 12.79 -13.47 -13.14
N LYS A 177 11.79 -12.63 -12.88
CA LYS A 177 11.32 -11.61 -13.84
C LYS A 177 11.92 -10.24 -13.58
N ALA A 178 12.65 -10.07 -12.47
CA ALA A 178 13.08 -8.77 -11.97
C ALA A 178 14.37 -8.24 -12.61
N THR A 179 14.53 -8.35 -13.93
CA THR A 179 15.71 -7.88 -14.67
C THR A 179 15.29 -6.99 -15.85
N GLY A 180 16.25 -6.34 -16.51
CA GLY A 180 15.99 -5.50 -17.68
C GLY A 180 15.41 -4.12 -17.38
N TYR A 181 15.50 -3.65 -16.13
CA TYR A 181 15.05 -2.31 -15.77
C TYR A 181 16.05 -1.22 -16.15
N LYS A 182 15.55 0.01 -16.24
CA LYS A 182 16.33 1.25 -16.33
C LYS A 182 16.15 2.11 -15.07
N LEU A 183 17.04 3.08 -14.91
CA LEU A 183 16.92 4.08 -13.84
C LEU A 183 15.59 4.83 -13.96
N GLY A 184 14.90 5.04 -12.84
CA GLY A 184 13.61 5.70 -12.75
C GLY A 184 12.39 4.82 -13.05
N GLU A 185 12.57 3.60 -13.54
CA GLU A 185 11.43 2.73 -13.84
C GLU A 185 10.73 2.20 -12.58
N LEU A 186 9.42 1.94 -12.71
CA LEU A 186 8.59 1.34 -11.68
C LEU A 186 8.98 -0.12 -11.44
N ARG A 187 9.67 -0.37 -10.34
CA ARG A 187 10.10 -1.71 -9.91
C ARG A 187 8.94 -2.52 -9.34
N GLY A 188 7.98 -1.87 -8.69
CA GLY A 188 6.92 -2.53 -7.94
C GLY A 188 6.26 -1.56 -6.97
N ALA A 189 5.69 -2.08 -5.89
CA ALA A 189 5.06 -1.29 -4.85
C ALA A 189 5.20 -1.94 -3.47
N PHE A 190 5.08 -1.12 -2.44
CA PHE A 190 4.58 -1.59 -1.15
C PHE A 190 3.05 -1.50 -1.18
N SER A 191 2.41 -2.51 -0.60
CA SER A 191 0.95 -2.65 -0.55
C SER A 191 0.53 -2.91 0.89
N ALA A 192 -0.56 -2.26 1.31
CA ALA A 192 -1.15 -2.42 2.62
C ALA A 192 -2.65 -2.69 2.47
N THR A 193 -3.17 -3.56 3.32
CA THR A 193 -4.61 -3.72 3.54
C THR A 193 -4.85 -3.77 5.03
N TRP A 194 -5.78 -2.96 5.53
CA TRP A 194 -6.11 -2.89 6.94
C TRP A 194 -7.60 -3.09 7.14
N LYS A 195 -7.96 -4.22 7.76
CA LYS A 195 -9.34 -4.53 8.10
C LYS A 195 -9.89 -3.56 9.14
N ARG A 196 -11.15 -3.18 8.99
CA ARG A 196 -11.93 -2.55 10.05
C ARG A 196 -12.50 -3.67 10.91
N LEU A 197 -11.93 -3.81 12.10
CA LEU A 197 -12.41 -4.70 13.14
C LEU A 197 -13.66 -4.12 13.81
#